data_AF-A0A2K6SH70-F1
#
_entry.id   AF-A0A2K6SH70-F1
#
_cell.length_a   1.000
_cell.length_b   1.000
_cell.length_c   1.000
_cell.angle_alpha   90.00
_cell.angle_beta   90.00
_cell.angle_gamma   90.00
#
_symmetry.space_group_name_H-M   'P 1'
#
loop_
_entity.id
_entity.type
_entity.pdbx_description
1 polymer ?
#
loop_
_entity_poly.entity_id
_entity_poly.type
_entity_poly.pdbx_seq_one_letter_code
_entity_poly.pdbx_strand_id
1 'polypeptide(L)'
;ATTPACRRMSLSAGSSPLHSPKITPHTSPAPRRRSHTPNPASYMVPSSASTSVNNPVSQTPSSGQVIQKETVGGTTYFYTDTTPAPLTGMVFPNYHIYPPTAPHVAYMQPKANAPSFFMADELRQELINRHLITMAQIDQADMPAVPTEVDSYHSLFPLEPLPPPNRIQKSSNFGYITSCYKAVNSKDDLPYCLRRIHGQHDGPLPRQHAGLLPESLIWAYIVQLSSALRTIHTAGLACRVMDPTKILITGKTRLRVNCVGVFDVLTFDNSQNNNPLALMAQYQQADLISLGKVVLALACNSLAGIQRENLQKAMELVTINYSSDLKNLILYLLTDQNRMRSVNDIMPMIGARFYTQLDAAQMRNDVIEEDLAKEVQNGRLFRLLAKLGTINERPEFQKDPTWSETGDRYLLKLFRDHLFHQVTEAGAPWIDLSHIISCLNKVICI
;
A
#
# COMPACT_ATOMS: atom_id res chain seq x y z
N ALA A 1 -25.50 2.91 49.06
CA ALA A 1 -26.71 2.11 49.28
C ALA A 1 -27.41 1.90 47.94
N THR A 2 -27.84 0.65 47.69
CA THR A 2 -28.89 0.21 46.75
C THR A 2 -28.70 0.37 45.23
N THR A 3 -28.29 -0.75 44.61
CA THR A 3 -28.73 -1.28 43.29
C THR A 3 -30.27 -1.26 43.14
N PRO A 4 -30.83 -1.27 41.91
CA PRO A 4 -31.19 -2.52 41.17
C PRO A 4 -31.12 -2.35 39.63
N ALA A 5 -31.38 -3.30 38.73
CA ALA A 5 -31.42 -4.76 38.67
C ALA A 5 -31.55 -5.13 37.16
N CYS A 6 -30.97 -6.25 36.75
CA CYS A 6 -31.19 -6.89 35.45
C CYS A 6 -32.66 -7.27 35.25
N ARG A 7 -33.19 -7.13 34.03
CA ARG A 7 -34.34 -7.90 33.54
C ARG A 7 -33.89 -8.90 32.47
N ARG A 8 -34.20 -10.16 32.76
CA ARG A 8 -34.12 -11.35 31.92
C ARG A 8 -35.54 -11.63 31.40
N MET A 9 -35.69 -12.05 30.14
CA MET A 9 -36.81 -12.83 29.53
C MET A 9 -36.70 -12.72 28.00
N SER A 10 -37.04 -13.69 27.14
CA SER A 10 -37.47 -15.08 27.26
C SER A 10 -37.32 -15.70 25.86
N LEU A 11 -36.98 -16.99 25.78
CA LEU A 11 -37.09 -17.81 24.57
C LEU A 11 -38.57 -18.19 24.36
N SER A 12 -39.03 -18.20 23.10
CA SER A 12 -40.27 -18.86 22.70
C SER A 12 -40.08 -19.47 21.31
N ALA A 13 -40.29 -20.78 21.24
CA ALA A 13 -40.34 -21.58 20.03
C ALA A 13 -41.78 -21.60 19.48
N GLY A 14 -41.93 -21.53 18.17
CA GLY A 14 -43.20 -21.70 17.47
C GLY A 14 -42.99 -22.52 16.19
N SER A 15 -43.72 -23.63 16.11
CA SER A 15 -43.65 -24.68 15.09
C SER A 15 -44.35 -24.30 13.76
N SER A 16 -43.98 -25.05 12.71
CA SER A 16 -44.22 -24.96 11.24
C SER A 16 -45.67 -24.81 10.71
N PRO A 17 -45.90 -24.60 9.39
CA PRO A 17 -46.00 -25.74 8.45
C PRO A 17 -45.45 -25.55 7.01
N LEU A 18 -45.35 -26.69 6.31
CA LEU A 18 -44.83 -26.94 4.95
C LEU A 18 -45.70 -26.41 3.78
N HIS A 19 -45.05 -26.19 2.61
CA HIS A 19 -45.58 -26.13 1.22
C HIS A 19 -46.51 -24.92 0.89
N SER A 20 -46.40 -24.10 -0.17
CA SER A 20 -45.81 -24.10 -1.54
C SER A 20 -45.87 -22.63 -2.06
N PRO A 21 -45.69 -22.28 -3.35
CA PRO A 21 -44.66 -22.62 -4.34
C PRO A 21 -43.87 -21.38 -4.86
N LYS A 22 -42.71 -21.64 -5.47
CA LYS A 22 -41.89 -20.72 -6.27
C LYS A 22 -42.70 -20.04 -7.37
N ILE A 23 -42.81 -18.70 -7.38
CA ILE A 23 -42.72 -17.85 -8.60
C ILE A 23 -42.38 -16.40 -8.18
N THR A 24 -41.17 -15.92 -8.45
CA THR A 24 -40.88 -14.50 -8.73
C THR A 24 -39.59 -14.42 -9.57
N PRO A 25 -39.51 -13.46 -10.51
CA PRO A 25 -38.61 -13.52 -11.64
C PRO A 25 -37.18 -13.13 -11.25
N HIS A 26 -36.23 -13.73 -11.95
CA HIS A 26 -34.79 -13.52 -11.88
C HIS A 26 -34.40 -12.06 -11.59
N THR A 27 -33.96 -11.81 -10.35
CA THR A 27 -33.17 -10.64 -10.00
C THR A 27 -31.81 -10.74 -10.68
N SER A 28 -31.47 -9.69 -11.41
CA SER A 28 -30.25 -9.47 -12.17
C SER A 28 -28.98 -9.98 -11.48
N PRO A 29 -27.99 -10.52 -12.24
CA PRO A 29 -26.70 -10.87 -11.66
C PRO A 29 -26.05 -9.62 -11.08
N ALA A 30 -25.63 -9.69 -9.81
CA ALA A 30 -24.71 -8.72 -9.24
C ALA A 30 -23.51 -8.53 -10.20
N PRO A 31 -23.04 -7.29 -10.41
CA PRO A 31 -22.01 -7.02 -11.40
C PRO A 31 -20.78 -7.86 -11.06
N ARG A 32 -20.45 -8.80 -11.96
CA ARG A 32 -19.17 -9.50 -11.99
C ARG A 32 -18.08 -8.46 -11.83
N ARG A 33 -17.36 -8.51 -10.72
CA ARG A 33 -16.08 -7.83 -10.55
C ARG A 33 -15.08 -8.57 -11.46
N ARG A 34 -15.20 -8.37 -12.78
CA ARG A 34 -14.08 -8.57 -13.70
C ARG A 34 -13.09 -7.48 -13.33
N SER A 35 -12.15 -7.81 -12.45
CA SER A 35 -10.90 -7.07 -12.33
C SER A 35 -10.14 -7.24 -13.65
N HIS A 36 -10.55 -6.49 -14.68
CA HIS A 36 -9.60 -6.00 -15.67
C HIS A 36 -8.78 -4.92 -14.98
N THR A 37 -7.89 -5.33 -14.08
CA THR A 37 -6.86 -4.47 -13.54
C THR A 37 -5.65 -4.60 -14.48
N PRO A 38 -5.22 -3.53 -15.16
CA PRO A 38 -3.83 -3.49 -15.60
C PRO A 38 -2.97 -3.64 -14.34
N ASN A 39 -2.00 -4.55 -14.42
CA ASN A 39 -1.07 -4.92 -13.38
C ASN A 39 -0.65 -3.71 -12.53
N PRO A 40 -1.05 -3.59 -11.25
CA PRO A 40 -0.65 -2.45 -10.45
C PRO A 40 0.75 -2.72 -9.90
N ALA A 41 1.73 -2.02 -10.45
CA ALA A 41 3.15 -2.01 -10.09
C ALA A 41 3.89 -3.35 -10.32
N SER A 42 4.94 -3.29 -11.14
CA SER A 42 6.00 -4.28 -11.15
C SER A 42 6.69 -4.30 -9.79
N TYR A 43 6.18 -5.10 -8.85
CA TYR A 43 6.82 -5.30 -7.56
C TYR A 43 8.11 -6.12 -7.79
N MET A 44 9.22 -5.64 -7.24
CA MET A 44 10.43 -6.45 -7.10
C MET A 44 10.12 -7.58 -6.12
N VAL A 45 9.93 -8.79 -6.63
CA VAL A 45 9.93 -10.00 -5.80
C VAL A 45 11.32 -10.61 -5.97
N PRO A 46 12.03 -10.97 -4.88
CA PRO A 46 13.26 -11.72 -5.01
C PRO A 46 12.99 -13.01 -5.80
N SER A 47 13.84 -13.35 -6.78
CA SER A 47 13.83 -14.71 -7.31
C SER A 47 14.00 -15.65 -6.12
N SER A 48 13.04 -16.56 -5.96
CA SER A 48 13.08 -17.59 -4.94
C SER A 48 14.44 -18.29 -4.99
N ALA A 49 15.08 -18.42 -3.82
CA ALA A 49 16.13 -19.39 -3.62
C ALA A 49 15.51 -20.78 -3.76
N SER A 50 15.26 -21.21 -5.00
CA SER A 50 15.11 -22.61 -5.29
C SER A 50 16.48 -23.24 -5.05
N THR A 51 16.58 -24.11 -4.06
CA THR A 51 17.68 -25.06 -3.94
C THR A 51 17.76 -25.85 -5.24
N SER A 52 18.56 -25.38 -6.18
CA SER A 52 18.96 -26.14 -7.35
C SER A 52 20.02 -27.14 -6.88
N VAL A 53 19.64 -28.42 -6.94
CA VAL A 53 20.59 -29.53 -6.85
C VAL A 53 21.65 -29.32 -7.93
N ASN A 54 22.91 -29.35 -7.51
CA ASN A 54 24.14 -29.19 -8.29
C ASN A 54 24.03 -29.59 -9.77
N ASN A 55 24.34 -28.65 -10.67
CA ASN A 55 24.98 -28.94 -11.95
C ASN A 55 25.78 -27.70 -12.40
N PRO A 56 27.11 -27.78 -12.61
CA PRO A 56 27.90 -26.64 -13.03
C PRO A 56 27.89 -26.55 -14.55
N VAL A 57 27.09 -25.66 -15.13
CA VAL A 57 27.32 -25.16 -16.49
C VAL A 57 27.15 -23.65 -16.51
N SER A 58 28.26 -22.97 -16.78
CA SER A 58 28.36 -21.52 -16.95
C SER A 58 27.55 -21.05 -18.16
N GLN A 59 26.56 -20.18 -17.95
CA GLN A 59 25.98 -19.37 -19.03
C GLN A 59 25.87 -17.90 -18.60
N THR A 60 26.38 -17.04 -19.47
CA THR A 60 26.33 -15.57 -19.47
C THR A 60 24.88 -15.04 -19.44
N PRO A 61 24.60 -13.88 -18.81
CA PRO A 61 23.24 -13.37 -18.70
C PRO A 61 22.79 -12.77 -20.04
N SER A 62 21.93 -13.49 -20.77
CA SER A 62 21.08 -12.93 -21.81
C SER A 62 19.73 -12.56 -21.19
N SER A 63 19.14 -11.46 -21.65
CA SER A 63 17.83 -10.95 -21.24
C SER A 63 16.70 -11.89 -21.69
N GLY A 64 16.46 -12.95 -20.92
CA GLY A 64 15.39 -13.93 -21.15
C GLY A 64 14.48 -14.08 -19.93
N GLN A 65 13.16 -14.14 -20.16
CA GLN A 65 12.16 -14.40 -19.12
C GLN A 65 12.46 -15.73 -18.42
N VAL A 66 12.52 -15.72 -17.08
CA VAL A 66 12.72 -16.93 -16.29
C VAL A 66 11.41 -17.71 -16.27
N ILE A 67 11.42 -18.91 -16.86
CA ILE A 67 10.28 -19.84 -16.81
C ILE A 67 10.49 -20.78 -15.61
N GLN A 68 9.66 -20.66 -14.57
CA GLN A 68 9.64 -21.62 -13.46
C GLN A 68 8.81 -22.85 -13.86
N LYS A 69 9.30 -24.05 -13.52
CA LYS A 69 8.65 -25.34 -13.79
C LYS A 69 8.40 -26.07 -12.47
N GLU A 70 7.18 -26.52 -12.23
CA GLU A 70 6.81 -27.33 -11.06
C GLU A 70 6.00 -28.57 -11.49
N THR A 71 6.30 -29.75 -10.95
CA THR A 71 5.56 -30.99 -11.23
C THR A 71 4.86 -31.47 -9.97
N VAL A 72 3.53 -31.44 -9.95
CA VAL A 72 2.69 -31.87 -8.82
C VAL A 72 1.75 -32.97 -9.29
N GLY A 73 1.72 -34.11 -8.59
CA GLY A 73 0.80 -35.22 -8.88
C GLY A 73 0.93 -35.81 -10.30
N GLY A 74 2.12 -35.73 -10.91
CA GLY A 74 2.36 -36.19 -12.29
C GLY A 74 2.04 -35.17 -13.39
N THR A 75 1.53 -33.98 -13.04
CA THR A 75 1.26 -32.88 -13.97
C THR A 75 2.32 -31.79 -13.84
N THR A 76 2.86 -31.33 -14.97
CA THR A 76 3.89 -30.28 -15.00
C THR A 76 3.26 -28.94 -15.38
N TYR A 77 3.50 -27.92 -14.56
CA TYR A 77 3.05 -26.54 -14.77
C TYR A 77 4.24 -25.65 -15.15
N PHE A 78 4.00 -24.69 -16.05
CA PHE A 78 4.98 -23.71 -16.52
C PHE A 78 4.51 -22.31 -16.13
N TYR A 79 5.38 -21.52 -15.50
CA TYR A 79 5.08 -20.17 -15.01
C TYR A 79 6.07 -19.17 -15.62
N THR A 80 5.57 -18.08 -16.19
CA THR A 80 6.41 -16.98 -16.70
C THR A 80 6.52 -15.89 -15.64
N ASP A 81 7.73 -15.68 -15.13
CA ASP A 81 7.98 -14.61 -14.17
C ASP A 81 8.21 -13.28 -14.92
N THR A 82 7.45 -12.24 -14.57
CA THR A 82 7.56 -10.88 -15.14
C THR A 82 8.14 -9.88 -14.14
N THR A 83 8.79 -10.37 -13.08
CA THR A 83 9.42 -9.55 -12.05
C THR A 83 10.61 -8.75 -12.58
N PRO A 84 10.71 -7.45 -12.27
CA PRO A 84 11.92 -6.66 -12.54
C PRO A 84 13.10 -7.21 -11.73
N ALA A 85 14.27 -7.31 -12.36
CA ALA A 85 15.51 -7.66 -11.67
C ALA A 85 15.80 -6.66 -10.53
N PRO A 86 16.25 -7.12 -9.34
CA PRO A 86 16.60 -6.25 -8.23
C PRO A 86 17.68 -5.22 -8.64
N LEU A 87 17.67 -4.05 -8.01
CA LEU A 87 18.73 -3.05 -8.23
C LEU A 87 20.07 -3.67 -7.78
N THR A 88 21.13 -3.41 -8.55
CA THR A 88 22.50 -3.88 -8.26
C THR A 88 22.91 -3.51 -6.83
N GLY A 89 23.40 -4.48 -6.04
CA GLY A 89 23.87 -4.27 -4.67
C GLY A 89 22.78 -4.32 -3.57
N MET A 90 21.53 -4.64 -3.92
CA MET A 90 20.47 -4.87 -2.93
C MET A 90 20.61 -6.22 -2.24
N VAL A 91 20.78 -6.22 -0.93
CA VAL A 91 20.72 -7.43 -0.11
C VAL A 91 19.44 -7.40 0.74
N PHE A 92 18.66 -8.47 0.61
CA PHE A 92 17.52 -8.73 1.48
C PHE A 92 17.92 -9.70 2.59
N PRO A 93 17.25 -9.68 3.76
CA PRO A 93 17.47 -10.69 4.78
C PRO A 93 17.33 -12.11 4.22
N ASN A 94 18.22 -13.01 4.62
CA ASN A 94 18.26 -14.42 4.17
C ASN A 94 17.02 -15.25 4.59
N TYR A 95 16.08 -14.67 5.34
CA TYR A 95 14.84 -15.31 5.75
C TYR A 95 13.65 -14.50 5.23
N HIS A 96 12.74 -15.19 4.54
CA HIS A 96 11.42 -14.66 4.22
C HIS A 96 10.45 -15.14 5.30
N ILE A 97 9.88 -14.21 6.07
CA ILE A 97 8.94 -14.53 7.16
C ILE A 97 7.67 -15.22 6.62
N TYR A 98 7.34 -15.00 5.34
CA TYR A 98 6.18 -15.60 4.68
C TYR A 98 6.55 -16.17 3.31
N PRO A 99 6.35 -17.48 3.07
CA PRO A 99 6.52 -18.06 1.74
C PRO A 99 5.39 -17.59 0.79
N PRO A 100 5.67 -17.45 -0.51
CA PRO A 100 4.64 -17.13 -1.49
C PRO A 100 3.60 -18.26 -1.58
N THR A 101 2.38 -17.91 -1.97
CA THR A 101 1.32 -18.90 -2.23
C THR A 101 1.80 -19.86 -3.32
N ALA A 102 1.72 -21.17 -3.05
CA ALA A 102 2.20 -22.18 -3.98
C ALA A 102 1.47 -22.05 -5.34
N PRO A 103 2.18 -22.10 -6.47
CA PRO A 103 1.60 -21.86 -7.80
C PRO A 103 0.41 -22.78 -8.14
N HIS A 104 0.44 -24.02 -7.65
CA HIS A 104 -0.64 -25.00 -7.86
C HIS A 104 -1.92 -24.71 -7.06
N VAL A 105 -1.86 -23.86 -6.03
CA VAL A 105 -3.03 -23.42 -5.23
C VAL A 105 -3.49 -22.02 -5.62
N ALA A 106 -2.63 -21.22 -6.28
CA ALA A 106 -2.94 -19.83 -6.66
C ALA A 106 -4.20 -19.66 -7.51
N TYR A 107 -4.57 -20.69 -8.28
CA TYR A 107 -5.79 -20.69 -9.12
C TYR A 107 -7.00 -21.36 -8.45
N MET A 108 -6.83 -21.98 -7.28
CA MET A 108 -7.95 -22.56 -6.55
C MET A 108 -8.82 -21.46 -5.97
N GLN A 109 -10.05 -21.37 -6.45
CA GLN A 109 -11.02 -20.43 -5.90
C GLN A 109 -11.58 -21.00 -4.59
N PRO A 110 -11.58 -20.23 -3.50
CA PRO A 110 -12.36 -20.58 -2.32
C PRO A 110 -13.82 -20.82 -2.70
N LYS A 111 -14.49 -21.73 -2.00
CA LYS A 111 -15.95 -21.90 -2.17
C LYS A 111 -16.63 -20.55 -1.92
N ALA A 112 -17.63 -20.22 -2.74
CA ALA A 112 -18.44 -19.01 -2.52
C ALA A 112 -18.99 -19.01 -1.08
N ASN A 113 -18.80 -17.89 -0.37
CA ASN A 113 -19.17 -17.71 1.05
C ASN A 113 -18.34 -18.50 2.07
N ALA A 114 -17.17 -19.03 1.71
CA ALA A 114 -16.25 -19.58 2.70
C ALA A 114 -15.84 -18.50 3.71
N PRO A 115 -15.88 -18.78 5.03
CA PRO A 115 -15.47 -17.81 6.03
C PRO A 115 -13.99 -17.43 5.85
N SER A 116 -13.71 -16.13 5.87
CA SER A 116 -12.35 -15.57 5.81
C SER A 116 -11.86 -15.28 7.24
N PHE A 117 -10.87 -16.04 7.69
CA PHE A 117 -10.32 -15.93 9.05
C PHE A 117 -9.01 -15.14 9.12
N PHE A 118 -8.38 -14.90 7.97
CA PHE A 118 -7.07 -14.28 7.87
C PHE A 118 -7.13 -13.06 6.96
N MET A 119 -6.16 -12.17 7.12
CA MET A 119 -5.96 -11.03 6.22
C MET A 119 -5.95 -11.46 4.74
N ALA A 120 -6.57 -10.63 3.89
CA ALA A 120 -6.58 -10.84 2.45
C ALA A 120 -5.16 -10.93 1.85
N ASP A 121 -4.98 -11.86 0.93
CA ASP A 121 -3.69 -12.17 0.30
C ASP A 121 -3.02 -10.96 -0.36
N GLU A 122 -3.80 -10.15 -1.08
CA GLU A 122 -3.30 -8.92 -1.72
C GLU A 122 -2.73 -7.93 -0.71
N LEU A 123 -3.45 -7.69 0.40
CA LEU A 123 -3.03 -6.74 1.44
C LEU A 123 -1.79 -7.28 2.16
N ARG A 124 -1.79 -8.56 2.50
CA ARG A 124 -0.66 -9.23 3.14
C ARG A 124 0.60 -9.16 2.27
N GLN A 125 0.50 -9.45 0.98
CA GLN A 125 1.64 -9.37 0.06
C GLN A 125 2.15 -7.92 -0.09
N GLU A 126 1.24 -6.95 -0.17
CA GLU A 126 1.60 -5.52 -0.18
C GLU A 126 2.36 -5.11 1.09
N LEU A 127 1.90 -5.54 2.27
CA LEU A 127 2.55 -5.25 3.55
C LEU A 127 3.93 -5.91 3.67
N ILE A 128 4.04 -7.18 3.28
CA ILE A 128 5.32 -7.91 3.28
C ILE A 128 6.32 -7.22 2.36
N ASN A 129 5.91 -6.87 1.14
CA ASN A 129 6.80 -6.22 0.18
C ASN A 129 7.29 -4.85 0.70
N ARG A 130 6.38 -4.04 1.27
CA ARG A 130 6.75 -2.77 1.90
C ARG A 130 7.75 -2.97 3.05
N HIS A 131 7.53 -3.98 3.88
CA HIS A 131 8.43 -4.32 4.96
C HIS A 131 9.81 -4.75 4.44
N LEU A 132 9.87 -5.61 3.42
CA LEU A 132 11.11 -6.05 2.79
C LEU A 132 11.93 -4.90 2.22
N ILE A 133 11.29 -3.98 1.48
CA ILE A 133 11.96 -2.79 0.94
C ILE A 133 12.46 -1.89 2.08
N THR A 134 11.70 -1.77 3.18
CA THR A 134 12.11 -1.00 4.36
C THR A 134 13.33 -1.63 5.03
N MET A 135 13.42 -2.97 5.05
CA MET A 135 14.54 -3.72 5.62
C MET A 135 15.73 -3.88 4.66
N ALA A 136 15.61 -3.48 3.40
CA ALA A 136 16.68 -3.62 2.41
C ALA A 136 17.95 -2.88 2.85
N GLN A 137 19.09 -3.54 2.71
CA GLN A 137 20.40 -3.00 3.02
C GLN A 137 21.29 -3.02 1.79
N ILE A 138 22.31 -2.17 1.79
CA ILE A 138 23.35 -2.20 0.77
C ILE A 138 24.46 -3.12 1.25
N ASP A 139 25.02 -3.93 0.36
CA ASP A 139 26.34 -4.47 0.57
C ASP A 139 27.40 -3.36 0.44
N GLN A 140 28.07 -3.02 1.55
CA GLN A 140 29.10 -1.98 1.56
C GLN A 140 30.28 -2.30 0.63
N ALA A 141 30.52 -3.58 0.31
CA ALA A 141 31.54 -3.99 -0.64
C ALA A 141 31.22 -3.51 -2.07
N ASP A 142 29.94 -3.46 -2.44
CA ASP A 142 29.49 -3.07 -3.78
C ASP A 142 29.37 -1.55 -3.95
N MET A 143 29.20 -0.79 -2.87
CA MET A 143 28.89 0.66 -2.92
C MET A 143 29.63 1.48 -1.84
N PRO A 144 30.97 1.56 -1.89
CA PRO A 144 31.78 2.26 -0.88
C PRO A 144 31.57 3.78 -0.84
N ALA A 145 30.89 4.35 -1.83
CA ALA A 145 30.61 5.78 -1.92
C ALA A 145 29.48 6.25 -0.96
N VAL A 146 28.71 5.32 -0.38
CA VAL A 146 27.64 5.65 0.56
C VAL A 146 28.18 5.56 1.99
N PRO A 147 28.13 6.65 2.79
CA PRO A 147 28.55 6.61 4.19
C PRO A 147 27.73 5.59 5.00
N THR A 148 28.37 4.97 5.98
CA THR A 148 27.72 4.01 6.89
C THR A 148 26.76 4.71 7.87
N GLU A 149 27.10 5.93 8.26
CA GLU A 149 26.35 6.76 9.20
C GLU A 149 26.45 8.24 8.80
N VAL A 150 25.37 8.99 9.04
CA VAL A 150 25.28 10.45 8.87
C VAL A 150 24.54 11.03 10.07
N ASP A 151 25.26 11.74 10.93
CA ASP A 151 24.73 12.24 12.22
C ASP A 151 24.10 11.07 13.01
N SER A 152 22.83 11.17 13.40
CA SER A 152 22.13 10.15 14.16
C SER A 152 21.47 9.09 13.25
N TYR A 153 21.87 8.96 11.98
CA TYR A 153 21.24 8.05 11.01
C TYR A 153 22.21 7.02 10.44
N HIS A 154 21.83 5.75 10.46
CA HIS A 154 22.63 4.63 9.93
C HIS A 154 21.87 3.83 8.87
N SER A 155 22.50 2.78 8.33
CA SER A 155 21.91 1.85 7.34
C SER A 155 21.32 2.58 6.12
N LEU A 156 22.11 3.51 5.58
CA LEU A 156 21.73 4.29 4.40
C LEU A 156 21.52 3.36 3.20
N PHE A 157 20.48 3.64 2.40
CA PHE A 157 20.13 2.90 1.20
C PHE A 157 19.60 3.87 0.12
N PRO A 158 20.27 4.03 -1.04
CA PRO A 158 19.82 4.89 -2.13
C PRO A 158 18.43 4.50 -2.64
N LEU A 159 17.51 5.46 -2.68
CA LEU A 159 16.17 5.28 -3.25
C LEU A 159 16.12 5.61 -4.75
N GLU A 160 17.18 6.23 -5.26
CA GLU A 160 17.36 6.57 -6.66
C GLU A 160 18.68 5.94 -7.14
N PRO A 161 18.78 5.48 -8.40
CA PRO A 161 20.04 4.99 -8.95
C PRO A 161 21.13 6.04 -8.76
N LEU A 162 22.24 5.69 -8.10
CA LEU A 162 23.34 6.62 -7.94
C LEU A 162 23.91 6.95 -9.34
N PRO A 163 24.16 8.23 -9.65
CA PRO A 163 24.75 8.59 -10.93
C PRO A 163 26.13 7.93 -11.08
N PRO A 164 26.49 7.45 -12.29
CA PRO A 164 27.83 6.92 -12.53
C PRO A 164 28.89 7.99 -12.20
N PRO A 165 30.07 7.61 -11.69
CA PRO A 165 31.12 8.55 -11.26
C PRO A 165 31.56 9.54 -12.36
N ASN A 166 31.35 9.20 -13.63
CA ASN A 166 31.73 10.01 -14.79
C ASN A 166 30.55 10.55 -15.63
N ARG A 167 29.30 10.40 -15.17
CA ARG A 167 28.12 10.95 -15.85
C ARG A 167 27.15 11.55 -14.85
N ILE A 168 27.31 12.85 -14.62
CA ILE A 168 26.31 13.70 -13.97
C ILE A 168 25.07 13.71 -14.88
N GLN A 169 24.08 12.85 -14.64
CA GLN A 169 22.79 12.90 -15.33
C GLN A 169 21.71 13.57 -14.47
N LYS A 170 21.26 14.74 -14.95
CA LYS A 170 19.89 15.26 -15.12
C LYS A 170 18.78 15.05 -14.07
N SER A 171 19.02 14.83 -12.78
CA SER A 171 17.98 15.08 -11.76
C SER A 171 18.08 16.50 -11.19
N SER A 172 17.59 17.49 -11.95
CA SER A 172 17.40 18.85 -11.42
C SER A 172 16.11 18.89 -10.60
N ASN A 173 16.26 18.90 -9.27
CA ASN A 173 15.21 19.28 -8.35
C ASN A 173 15.66 20.60 -7.72
N PHE A 174 14.85 21.66 -7.81
CA PHE A 174 15.16 22.97 -7.21
C PHE A 174 16.35 23.70 -7.85
N GLY A 175 16.79 23.31 -9.06
CA GLY A 175 18.04 23.78 -9.66
C GLY A 175 19.29 23.04 -9.17
N TYR A 176 19.13 22.10 -8.22
CA TYR A 176 20.21 21.33 -7.64
C TYR A 176 20.11 19.84 -8.02
N ILE A 177 21.27 19.17 -8.06
CA ILE A 177 21.39 17.72 -8.04
C ILE A 177 21.01 17.27 -6.64
N THR A 178 19.99 16.42 -6.53
CA THR A 178 19.59 15.86 -5.24
C THR A 178 19.57 14.33 -5.31
N SER A 179 19.90 13.66 -4.22
CA SER A 179 19.70 12.21 -4.08
C SER A 179 18.91 11.89 -2.81
N CYS A 180 18.17 10.79 -2.83
CA CYS A 180 17.37 10.32 -1.70
C CYS A 180 17.92 9.01 -1.16
N TYR A 181 17.95 8.89 0.17
CA TYR A 181 18.36 7.69 0.88
C TYR A 181 17.29 7.31 1.90
N LYS A 182 16.97 6.03 2.01
CA LYS A 182 16.38 5.48 3.23
C LYS A 182 17.49 5.39 4.27
N ALA A 183 17.24 5.81 5.51
CA ALA A 183 18.14 5.62 6.64
C ALA A 183 17.32 5.28 7.89
N VAL A 184 17.96 4.68 8.90
CA VAL A 184 17.33 4.39 10.20
C VAL A 184 17.87 5.39 11.21
N ASN A 185 16.99 6.00 11.99
CA ASN A 185 17.41 6.92 13.05
C ASN A 185 17.83 6.12 14.29
N SER A 186 18.97 6.49 14.88
CA SER A 186 19.58 5.78 16.01
C SER A 186 18.89 6.02 17.35
N LYS A 187 17.93 6.95 17.44
CA LYS A 187 17.22 7.29 18.68
C LYS A 187 15.87 6.59 18.79
N ASP A 188 15.16 6.43 17.68
CA ASP A 188 13.82 5.82 17.65
C ASP A 188 13.73 4.53 16.82
N ASP A 189 14.82 4.12 16.17
CA ASP A 189 14.92 2.95 15.29
C ASP A 189 13.92 2.97 14.12
N LEU A 190 13.38 4.14 13.76
CA LEU A 190 12.43 4.29 12.66
C LEU A 190 13.13 4.60 11.33
N PRO A 191 12.57 4.13 10.20
CA PRO A 191 13.08 4.44 8.87
C PRO A 191 12.63 5.84 8.41
N TYR A 192 13.59 6.63 7.90
CA TYR A 192 13.41 7.96 7.36
C TYR A 192 13.91 8.06 5.91
N CYS A 193 13.39 9.04 5.16
CA CYS A 193 13.92 9.44 3.86
C CYS A 193 14.78 10.69 4.02
N LEU A 194 16.09 10.57 3.80
CA LEU A 194 17.04 11.66 3.81
C LEU A 194 17.28 12.14 2.38
N ARG A 195 17.08 13.44 2.12
CA ARG A 195 17.43 14.07 0.84
C ARG A 195 18.72 14.85 0.98
N ARG A 196 19.73 14.51 0.18
CA ARG A 196 21.00 15.24 0.09
C ARG A 196 20.98 16.15 -1.14
N ILE A 197 21.51 17.36 -0.99
CA ILE A 197 21.69 18.36 -2.05
C ILE A 197 23.18 18.38 -2.42
N HIS A 198 23.52 18.21 -3.71
CA HIS A 198 24.89 17.98 -4.19
C HIS A 198 25.47 19.12 -5.06
N GLY A 199 24.69 20.15 -5.43
CA GLY A 199 25.17 21.30 -6.24
C GLY A 199 24.33 21.56 -7.50
N GLN A 200 24.52 22.69 -8.18
CA GLN A 200 23.59 23.24 -9.20
C GLN A 200 23.79 22.65 -10.63
N HIS A 201 22.71 22.21 -11.31
CA HIS A 201 22.72 21.88 -12.75
C HIS A 201 21.30 21.73 -13.33
N ASP A 202 21.06 22.23 -14.54
CA ASP A 202 19.77 22.16 -15.26
C ASP A 202 19.71 21.02 -16.29
N GLY A 203 18.60 20.28 -16.33
CA GLY A 203 18.38 19.33 -17.42
C GLY A 203 17.06 18.56 -17.30
N PRO A 204 16.38 18.28 -18.43
CA PRO A 204 15.11 17.56 -18.43
C PRO A 204 15.30 16.03 -18.43
N LEU A 205 14.31 15.33 -17.87
CA LEU A 205 14.22 13.87 -17.77
C LEU A 205 13.26 13.30 -18.84
N PRO A 206 13.58 12.15 -19.44
CA PRO A 206 12.62 11.39 -20.23
C PRO A 206 11.95 10.30 -19.38
N ARG A 207 10.65 10.03 -19.57
CA ARG A 207 10.08 8.70 -19.33
C ARG A 207 8.71 8.49 -19.98
N GLN A 208 8.35 7.21 -20.04
CA GLN A 208 7.59 6.50 -21.09
C GLN A 208 6.10 6.81 -21.14
N HIS A 209 5.55 6.73 -22.35
CA HIS A 209 4.13 6.91 -22.69
C HIS A 209 3.26 5.81 -22.07
N ALA A 210 2.38 6.19 -21.16
CA ALA A 210 1.21 5.40 -20.78
C ALA A 210 -0.06 5.97 -21.46
N GLY A 211 -1.17 5.25 -21.46
CA GLY A 211 -2.46 5.78 -21.96
C GLY A 211 -2.98 6.96 -21.14
N LEU A 212 -4.05 7.61 -21.63
CA LEU A 212 -4.73 8.69 -20.90
C LEU A 212 -5.30 8.19 -19.56
N LEU A 213 -5.26 9.04 -18.53
CA LEU A 213 -5.73 8.69 -17.19
C LEU A 213 -7.26 8.78 -17.09
N PRO A 214 -7.92 7.88 -16.33
CA PRO A 214 -9.35 8.01 -16.04
C PRO A 214 -9.68 9.31 -15.32
N GLU A 215 -10.75 9.98 -15.72
CA GLU A 215 -11.13 11.29 -15.15
C GLU A 215 -11.39 11.23 -13.64
N SER A 216 -12.01 10.15 -13.16
CA SER A 216 -12.27 9.91 -11.73
C SER A 216 -10.98 9.91 -10.90
N LEU A 217 -9.88 9.40 -11.46
CA LEU A 217 -8.58 9.40 -10.82
C LEU A 217 -7.96 10.80 -10.79
N ILE A 218 -8.11 11.57 -11.87
CA ILE A 218 -7.66 12.96 -11.92
C ILE A 218 -8.40 13.79 -10.86
N TRP A 219 -9.71 13.64 -10.73
CA TRP A 219 -10.49 14.31 -9.69
C TRP A 219 -10.08 13.89 -8.27
N ALA A 220 -9.79 12.61 -8.05
CA ALA A 220 -9.25 12.14 -6.77
C ALA A 220 -7.95 12.85 -6.39
N TYR A 221 -7.07 13.07 -7.37
CA TYR A 221 -5.83 13.80 -7.19
C TYR A 221 -6.04 15.29 -6.94
N ILE A 222 -6.95 15.93 -7.69
CA ILE A 222 -7.32 17.34 -7.49
C ILE A 222 -7.82 17.58 -6.07
N VAL A 223 -8.72 16.73 -5.56
CA VAL A 223 -9.27 16.86 -4.20
C VAL A 223 -8.16 16.75 -3.14
N GLN A 224 -7.23 15.80 -3.28
CA GLN A 224 -6.12 15.62 -2.35
C GLN A 224 -5.12 16.79 -2.39
N LEU A 225 -4.74 17.25 -3.59
CA LEU A 225 -3.79 18.35 -3.76
C LEU A 225 -4.38 19.70 -3.32
N SER A 226 -5.65 19.97 -3.62
CA SER A 226 -6.35 21.17 -3.15
C SER A 226 -6.52 21.19 -1.63
N SER A 227 -6.80 20.04 -1.00
CA SER A 227 -6.82 19.93 0.46
C SER A 227 -5.45 20.23 1.10
N ALA A 228 -4.36 19.76 0.49
CA ALA A 228 -3.00 20.08 0.93
C ALA A 228 -2.70 21.59 0.81
N LEU A 229 -2.96 22.19 -0.36
CA LEU A 229 -2.77 23.63 -0.57
C LEU A 229 -3.60 24.47 0.38
N ARG A 230 -4.87 24.11 0.62
CA ARG A 230 -5.74 24.81 1.57
C ARG A 230 -5.11 24.84 2.96
N THR A 231 -4.56 23.72 3.42
CA THR A 231 -3.91 23.62 4.73
C THR A 231 -2.67 24.53 4.81
N ILE A 232 -1.82 24.51 3.78
CA ILE A 232 -0.61 25.33 3.70
C ILE A 232 -0.96 26.83 3.67
N HIS A 233 -1.90 27.23 2.81
CA HIS A 233 -2.29 28.63 2.63
C HIS A 233 -3.00 29.19 3.86
N THR A 234 -3.81 28.37 4.55
CA THR A 234 -4.46 28.77 5.82
C THR A 234 -3.45 29.02 6.93
N ALA A 235 -2.31 28.33 6.91
CA ALA A 235 -1.20 28.58 7.83
C ALA A 235 -0.35 29.82 7.45
N GLY A 236 -0.71 30.57 6.40
CA GLY A 236 0.05 31.73 5.93
C GLY A 236 1.33 31.35 5.17
N LEU A 237 1.44 30.12 4.68
CA LEU A 237 2.59 29.59 3.95
C LEU A 237 2.24 29.36 2.47
N ALA A 238 3.25 29.03 1.66
CA ALA A 238 3.11 28.61 0.27
C ALA A 238 3.81 27.27 0.04
N CYS A 239 3.29 26.47 -0.89
CA CYS A 239 3.83 25.14 -1.18
C CYS A 239 5.12 25.23 -2.00
N ARG A 240 5.18 26.14 -2.99
CA ARG A 240 6.33 26.45 -3.89
C ARG A 240 6.89 25.30 -4.72
N VAL A 241 6.38 24.07 -4.55
CA VAL A 241 6.94 22.83 -5.10
C VAL A 241 5.84 21.92 -5.71
N MET A 242 4.93 22.52 -6.46
CA MET A 242 3.78 21.81 -7.04
C MET A 242 4.09 21.30 -8.45
N ASP A 243 4.88 20.21 -8.54
CA ASP A 243 5.28 19.57 -9.79
C ASP A 243 5.04 18.05 -9.76
N PRO A 244 4.77 17.38 -10.90
CA PRO A 244 4.51 15.94 -10.92
C PRO A 244 5.65 15.10 -10.34
N THR A 245 6.91 15.54 -10.49
CA THR A 245 8.10 14.87 -9.94
C THR A 245 8.22 14.98 -8.41
N LYS A 246 7.38 15.80 -7.78
CA LYS A 246 7.38 16.09 -6.34
C LYS A 246 6.14 15.55 -5.65
N ILE A 247 5.24 14.92 -6.41
CA ILE A 247 4.02 14.29 -5.90
C ILE A 247 4.25 12.79 -5.85
N LEU A 248 4.26 12.22 -4.65
CA LEU A 248 4.48 10.80 -4.40
C LEU A 248 3.15 10.06 -4.30
N ILE A 249 3.10 8.88 -4.90
CA ILE A 249 1.99 7.93 -4.76
C ILE A 249 2.40 6.92 -3.67
N THR A 250 1.72 6.94 -2.53
CA THR A 250 2.03 6.08 -1.35
C THR A 250 1.06 4.92 -1.16
N GLY A 251 0.03 4.83 -2.01
CA GLY A 251 -0.93 3.74 -2.08
C GLY A 251 -1.69 3.84 -3.40
N LYS A 252 -2.68 2.97 -3.65
CA LYS A 252 -3.36 2.86 -4.95
C LYS A 252 -3.80 4.21 -5.56
N THR A 253 -4.29 5.14 -4.73
CA THR A 253 -4.72 6.48 -5.16
C THR A 253 -4.28 7.60 -4.21
N ARG A 254 -3.36 7.30 -3.27
CA ARG A 254 -3.01 8.22 -2.17
C ARG A 254 -1.79 9.07 -2.52
N LEU A 255 -2.00 10.37 -2.67
CA LEU A 255 -0.94 11.33 -2.96
C LEU A 255 -0.34 11.94 -1.69
N ARG A 256 0.95 12.30 -1.78
CA ARG A 256 1.66 13.14 -0.81
C ARG A 256 2.58 14.11 -1.54
N VAL A 257 2.57 15.37 -1.16
CA VAL A 257 3.50 16.38 -1.69
C VAL A 257 4.83 16.24 -0.95
N ASN A 258 5.91 16.04 -1.69
CA ASN A 258 7.27 15.96 -1.18
C ASN A 258 7.96 17.32 -1.26
N CYS A 259 9.02 17.49 -0.47
CA CYS A 259 9.93 18.63 -0.51
C CYS A 259 9.30 20.01 -0.19
N VAL A 260 8.16 20.05 0.49
CA VAL A 260 7.60 21.30 1.02
C VAL A 260 8.60 21.92 2.00
N GLY A 261 8.83 23.23 1.93
CA GLY A 261 9.78 23.95 2.79
C GLY A 261 11.22 24.02 2.26
N VAL A 262 11.58 23.27 1.23
CA VAL A 262 12.96 23.28 0.68
C VAL A 262 13.31 24.65 0.09
N PHE A 263 12.42 25.24 -0.71
CA PHE A 263 12.67 26.57 -1.26
C PHE A 263 12.67 27.65 -0.17
N ASP A 264 11.86 27.50 0.87
CA ASP A 264 11.80 28.45 1.98
C ASP A 264 13.15 28.53 2.70
N VAL A 265 13.85 27.40 2.86
CA VAL A 265 15.21 27.35 3.40
C VAL A 265 16.25 27.89 2.40
N LEU A 266 16.19 27.44 1.14
CA LEU A 266 17.21 27.80 0.12
C LEU A 266 17.15 29.26 -0.33
N THR A 267 15.95 29.86 -0.31
CA THR A 267 15.73 31.26 -0.72
C THR A 267 15.60 32.22 0.46
N PHE A 268 15.86 31.73 1.68
CA PHE A 268 15.88 32.57 2.87
C PHE A 268 17.03 33.56 2.78
N ASP A 269 16.70 34.84 2.65
CA ASP A 269 17.66 35.94 2.79
C ASP A 269 17.40 36.66 4.11
N ASN A 270 18.44 36.79 4.92
CA ASN A 270 18.38 37.48 6.22
C ASN A 270 18.51 39.01 6.04
N SER A 271 18.83 39.49 4.83
CA SER A 271 18.86 40.91 4.52
C SER A 271 17.42 41.44 4.40
N GLN A 272 17.06 42.47 5.19
CA GLN A 272 15.69 43.02 5.28
C GLN A 272 15.11 43.59 3.97
N ASN A 273 15.84 43.56 2.85
CA ASN A 273 15.39 44.16 1.58
C ASN A 273 14.33 43.34 0.83
N ASN A 274 14.17 42.04 1.14
CA ASN A 274 13.13 41.19 0.54
C ASN A 274 12.37 40.46 1.65
N ASN A 275 11.37 41.10 2.25
CA ASN A 275 10.52 40.44 3.25
C ASN A 275 9.74 39.28 2.58
N PRO A 276 10.03 38.00 2.87
CA PRO A 276 9.41 36.87 2.19
C PRO A 276 7.89 36.81 2.40
N LEU A 277 7.41 37.38 3.53
CA LEU A 277 5.99 37.48 3.84
C LEU A 277 5.26 38.43 2.88
N ALA A 278 5.91 39.47 2.36
CA ALA A 278 5.29 40.41 1.41
C ALA A 278 5.00 39.73 0.05
N LEU A 279 5.81 38.74 -0.34
CA LEU A 279 5.65 37.96 -1.56
C LEU A 279 4.74 36.74 -1.37
N MET A 280 4.29 36.44 -0.15
CA MET A 280 3.55 35.23 0.16
C MET A 280 2.30 35.07 -0.70
N ALA A 281 1.56 36.16 -0.89
CA ALA A 281 0.36 36.15 -1.72
C ALA A 281 0.66 35.80 -3.19
N GLN A 282 1.82 36.21 -3.71
CA GLN A 282 2.26 35.84 -5.06
C GLN A 282 2.67 34.38 -5.15
N TYR A 283 3.38 33.85 -4.13
CA TYR A 283 3.70 32.42 -4.08
C TYR A 283 2.45 31.55 -4.00
N GLN A 284 1.42 31.97 -3.27
CA GLN A 284 0.14 31.28 -3.23
C GLN A 284 -0.60 31.31 -4.59
N GLN A 285 -0.52 32.41 -5.34
CA GLN A 285 -1.04 32.43 -6.74
C GLN A 285 -0.25 31.49 -7.64
N ALA A 286 1.08 31.44 -7.50
CA ALA A 286 1.93 30.55 -8.27
C ALA A 286 1.60 29.07 -7.98
N ASP A 287 1.29 28.71 -6.74
CA ASP A 287 0.85 27.35 -6.37
C ASP A 287 -0.41 26.92 -7.13
N LEU A 288 -1.39 27.82 -7.25
CA LEU A 288 -2.64 27.55 -7.99
C LEU A 288 -2.38 27.33 -9.48
N ILE A 289 -1.51 28.14 -10.08
CA ILE A 289 -1.12 27.98 -11.48
C ILE A 289 -0.38 26.65 -11.67
N SER A 290 0.54 26.31 -10.76
CA SER A 290 1.29 25.05 -10.80
C SER A 290 0.37 23.85 -10.62
N LEU A 291 -0.67 23.93 -9.77
CA LEU A 291 -1.73 22.92 -9.70
C LEU A 291 -2.43 22.76 -11.06
N GLY A 292 -2.80 23.86 -11.73
CA GLY A 292 -3.39 23.81 -13.07
C GLY A 292 -2.49 23.12 -14.10
N LYS A 293 -1.18 23.38 -14.06
CA LYS A 293 -0.19 22.73 -14.92
C LYS A 293 -0.07 21.23 -14.64
N VAL A 294 -0.05 20.83 -13.38
CA VAL A 294 -0.05 19.41 -12.97
C VAL A 294 -1.30 18.70 -13.50
N VAL A 295 -2.48 19.29 -13.33
CA VAL A 295 -3.74 18.69 -13.80
C VAL A 295 -3.76 18.56 -15.32
N LEU A 296 -3.30 19.58 -16.05
CA LEU A 296 -3.18 19.52 -17.51
C LEU A 296 -2.19 18.43 -17.95
N ALA A 297 -1.05 18.31 -17.28
CA ALA A 297 -0.06 17.28 -17.58
C ALA A 297 -0.59 15.86 -17.32
N LEU A 298 -1.40 15.68 -16.28
CA LEU A 298 -2.08 14.41 -16.00
C LEU A 298 -3.13 14.08 -17.06
N ALA A 299 -3.93 15.06 -17.48
CA ALA A 299 -4.96 14.87 -18.50
C ALA A 299 -4.37 14.58 -19.88
N CYS A 300 -3.25 15.21 -20.24
CA CYS A 300 -2.56 14.95 -21.51
C CYS A 300 -1.56 13.78 -21.44
N ASN A 301 -1.35 13.22 -20.25
CA ASN A 301 -0.24 12.33 -19.91
C ASN A 301 1.11 12.78 -20.50
N SER A 302 1.37 14.09 -20.45
CA SER A 302 2.53 14.70 -21.09
C SER A 302 2.93 16.00 -20.40
N LEU A 303 4.21 16.11 -20.03
CA LEU A 303 4.79 17.34 -19.51
C LEU A 303 5.00 18.40 -20.61
N ALA A 304 5.04 18.01 -21.88
CA ALA A 304 5.18 18.94 -23.00
C ALA A 304 3.94 19.84 -23.15
N GLY A 305 2.77 19.39 -22.68
CA GLY A 305 1.54 20.18 -22.66
C GLY A 305 1.57 21.38 -21.70
N ILE A 306 2.55 21.45 -20.79
CA ILE A 306 2.73 22.57 -19.87
C ILE A 306 3.34 23.79 -20.58
N GLN A 307 4.05 23.59 -21.70
CA GLN A 307 4.70 24.67 -22.44
C GLN A 307 3.67 25.56 -23.15
N ARG A 308 3.89 26.88 -23.14
CA ARG A 308 2.94 27.88 -23.70
C ARG A 308 2.57 27.62 -25.16
N GLU A 309 3.52 27.15 -25.96
CA GLU A 309 3.33 26.82 -27.38
C GLU A 309 2.39 25.63 -27.63
N ASN A 310 2.33 24.68 -26.69
CA ASN A 310 1.53 23.46 -26.80
C ASN A 310 0.22 23.54 -26.00
N LEU A 311 0.01 24.64 -25.25
CA LEU A 311 -1.15 24.80 -24.37
C LEU A 311 -2.48 24.69 -25.13
N GLN A 312 -2.58 25.28 -26.32
CA GLN A 312 -3.80 25.22 -27.12
C GLN A 312 -4.15 23.79 -27.54
N LYS A 313 -3.16 23.03 -28.01
CA LYS A 313 -3.31 21.61 -28.40
C LYS A 313 -3.64 20.73 -27.18
N ALA A 314 -3.00 21.00 -26.05
CA ALA A 314 -3.26 20.30 -24.80
C ALA A 314 -4.72 20.52 -24.33
N MET A 315 -5.21 21.75 -24.40
CA MET A 315 -6.61 22.08 -24.05
C MET A 315 -7.64 21.49 -25.03
N GLU A 316 -7.29 21.34 -26.31
CA GLU A 316 -8.13 20.63 -27.28
C GLU A 316 -8.26 19.15 -26.94
N LEU A 317 -7.14 18.48 -26.61
CA LEU A 317 -7.16 17.10 -26.12
C LEU A 317 -8.02 16.94 -24.87
N VAL A 318 -7.95 17.90 -23.94
CA VAL A 318 -8.80 17.89 -22.74
C VAL A 318 -10.27 17.98 -23.12
N THR A 319 -10.61 18.87 -24.06
CA THR A 319 -12.00 19.08 -24.52
C THR A 319 -12.59 17.84 -25.17
N ILE A 320 -11.77 17.04 -25.87
CA ILE A 320 -12.23 15.84 -26.58
C ILE A 320 -12.41 14.65 -25.63
N ASN A 321 -11.55 14.50 -24.61
CA ASN A 321 -11.46 13.28 -23.81
C ASN A 321 -12.08 13.39 -22.41
N TYR A 322 -12.37 14.60 -21.91
CA TYR A 322 -12.80 14.84 -20.53
C TYR A 322 -14.00 15.78 -20.44
N SER A 323 -14.64 15.79 -19.28
CA SER A 323 -15.80 16.65 -19.00
C SER A 323 -15.48 18.15 -19.10
N SER A 324 -16.53 18.94 -19.37
CA SER A 324 -16.47 20.41 -19.32
C SER A 324 -16.02 20.93 -17.96
N ASP A 325 -16.33 20.22 -16.87
CA ASP A 325 -15.93 20.61 -15.52
C ASP A 325 -14.42 20.59 -15.34
N LEU A 326 -13.74 19.55 -15.85
CA LEU A 326 -12.29 19.44 -15.75
C LEU A 326 -11.62 20.53 -16.59
N LYS A 327 -12.13 20.75 -17.81
CA LYS A 327 -11.69 21.85 -18.68
C LYS A 327 -11.85 23.20 -17.99
N ASN A 328 -13.01 23.47 -17.38
CA ASN A 328 -13.30 24.74 -16.70
C ASN A 328 -12.39 24.96 -15.50
N LEU A 329 -12.08 23.92 -14.72
CA LEU A 329 -11.13 24.01 -13.62
C LEU A 329 -9.72 24.35 -14.13
N ILE A 330 -9.23 23.64 -15.15
CA ILE A 330 -7.89 23.89 -15.71
C ILE A 330 -7.81 25.32 -16.25
N LEU A 331 -8.82 25.76 -17.00
CA LEU A 331 -8.89 27.13 -17.51
C LEU A 331 -8.91 28.14 -16.36
N TYR A 332 -9.72 27.89 -15.32
CA TYR A 332 -9.80 28.77 -14.15
C TYR A 332 -8.46 28.91 -13.42
N LEU A 333 -7.65 27.85 -13.34
CA LEU A 333 -6.34 27.86 -12.68
C LEU A 333 -5.23 28.48 -13.55
N LEU A 334 -5.28 28.30 -14.87
CA LEU A 334 -4.24 28.75 -15.80
C LEU A 334 -4.44 30.17 -16.32
N THR A 335 -5.69 30.64 -16.43
CA THR A 335 -5.97 32.01 -16.88
C THR A 335 -5.60 32.99 -15.77
N ASP A 336 -4.91 34.06 -16.13
CA ASP A 336 -4.61 35.13 -15.20
C ASP A 336 -5.90 35.90 -14.88
N GLN A 337 -6.17 36.10 -13.59
CA GLN A 337 -7.39 36.77 -13.13
C GLN A 337 -7.00 38.11 -12.54
N ASN A 338 -7.81 39.13 -12.81
CA ASN A 338 -7.56 40.48 -12.28
C ASN A 338 -7.76 40.57 -10.74
N ARG A 339 -8.16 39.46 -10.11
CA ARG A 339 -8.33 39.33 -8.66
C ARG A 339 -7.42 38.23 -8.12
N MET A 340 -6.92 38.41 -6.90
CA MET A 340 -6.20 37.34 -6.20
C MET A 340 -7.15 36.17 -5.93
N ARG A 341 -6.76 34.97 -6.34
CA ARG A 341 -7.55 33.75 -6.14
C ARG A 341 -7.19 33.07 -4.82
N SER A 342 -8.16 32.41 -4.22
CA SER A 342 -7.93 31.51 -3.09
C SER A 342 -8.16 30.06 -3.51
N VAL A 343 -7.53 29.11 -2.81
CA VAL A 343 -7.86 27.69 -2.92
C VAL A 343 -9.34 27.43 -2.61
N ASN A 344 -9.98 28.29 -1.80
CA ASN A 344 -11.39 28.16 -1.51
C ASN A 344 -12.28 28.46 -2.73
N ASP A 345 -11.78 29.21 -3.73
CA ASP A 345 -12.57 29.59 -4.92
C ASP A 345 -12.85 28.39 -5.83
N ILE A 346 -12.01 27.34 -5.78
CA ILE A 346 -12.23 26.10 -6.54
C ILE A 346 -13.16 25.11 -5.83
N MET A 347 -13.52 25.36 -4.55
CA MET A 347 -14.37 24.47 -3.76
C MET A 347 -15.72 24.16 -4.43
N PRO A 348 -16.45 25.12 -5.04
CA PRO A 348 -17.70 24.81 -5.75
C PRO A 348 -17.52 23.81 -6.90
N MET A 349 -16.36 23.83 -7.57
CA MET A 349 -16.07 22.93 -8.69
C MET A 349 -15.71 21.51 -8.21
N ILE A 350 -15.15 21.37 -7.01
CA ILE A 350 -14.73 20.08 -6.45
C ILE A 350 -15.69 19.53 -5.39
N GLY A 351 -16.66 20.31 -4.92
CA GLY A 351 -17.45 20.04 -3.71
C GLY A 351 -18.20 18.71 -3.75
N ALA A 352 -18.94 18.43 -4.83
CA ALA A 352 -19.65 17.15 -4.99
C ALA A 352 -18.69 15.95 -5.05
N ARG A 353 -17.50 16.15 -5.62
CA ARG A 353 -16.46 15.11 -5.79
C ARG A 353 -15.74 14.80 -4.48
N PHE A 354 -15.79 15.71 -3.51
CA PHE A 354 -15.27 15.49 -2.16
C PHE A 354 -15.99 14.34 -1.46
N TYR A 355 -17.31 14.20 -1.63
CA TYR A 355 -18.08 13.09 -1.05
C TYR A 355 -17.61 11.75 -1.59
N THR A 356 -17.39 11.61 -2.89
CA THR A 356 -16.84 10.37 -3.47
C THR A 356 -15.47 10.01 -2.90
N GLN A 357 -14.61 11.00 -2.62
CA GLN A 357 -13.32 10.74 -1.99
C GLN A 357 -13.44 10.39 -0.51
N LEU A 358 -14.38 11.02 0.20
CA LEU A 358 -14.68 10.70 1.59
C LEU A 358 -15.20 9.27 1.73
N ASP A 359 -16.18 8.89 0.91
CA ASP A 359 -16.76 7.55 0.88
C ASP A 359 -15.69 6.50 0.55
N ALA A 360 -14.84 6.77 -0.46
CA ALA A 360 -13.73 5.87 -0.80
C ALA A 360 -12.71 5.73 0.34
N ALA A 361 -12.46 6.79 1.11
CA ALA A 361 -11.59 6.75 2.27
C ALA A 361 -12.22 5.97 3.43
N GLN A 362 -13.52 6.14 3.68
CA GLN A 362 -14.28 5.40 4.71
C GLN A 362 -14.35 3.91 4.38
N MET A 363 -14.75 3.55 3.16
CA MET A 363 -14.75 2.15 2.71
C MET A 363 -13.38 1.48 2.86
N ARG A 364 -12.30 2.23 2.57
CA ARG A 364 -10.94 1.72 2.78
C ARG A 364 -10.63 1.51 4.26
N ASN A 365 -11.07 2.42 5.13
CA ASN A 365 -10.89 2.28 6.57
C ASN A 365 -11.62 1.05 7.09
N ASP A 366 -12.88 0.84 6.68
CA ASP A 366 -13.68 -0.32 7.08
C ASP A 366 -13.00 -1.65 6.70
N VAL A 367 -12.45 -1.73 5.48
CA VAL A 367 -11.69 -2.91 5.03
C VAL A 367 -10.43 -3.14 5.88
N ILE A 368 -9.67 -2.09 6.18
CA ILE A 368 -8.46 -2.20 7.00
C ILE A 368 -8.82 -2.58 8.44
N GLU A 369 -9.91 -2.03 8.98
CA GLU A 369 -10.40 -2.34 10.33
C GLU A 369 -10.87 -3.79 10.43
N GLU A 370 -11.59 -4.29 9.42
CA GLU A 370 -12.02 -5.69 9.35
C GLU A 370 -10.82 -6.65 9.32
N ASP A 371 -9.83 -6.39 8.48
CA ASP A 371 -8.62 -7.22 8.39
C ASP A 371 -7.75 -7.11 9.66
N LEU A 372 -7.67 -5.93 10.27
CA LEU A 372 -7.00 -5.75 11.56
C LEU A 372 -7.71 -6.53 12.67
N ALA A 373 -9.05 -6.53 12.70
CA ALA A 373 -9.82 -7.28 13.69
C ALA A 373 -9.54 -8.79 13.59
N LYS A 374 -9.45 -9.34 12.37
CA LYS A 374 -9.05 -10.74 12.13
C LYS A 374 -7.67 -11.03 12.72
N GLU A 375 -6.67 -10.19 12.46
CA GLU A 375 -5.31 -10.41 12.96
C GLU A 375 -5.20 -10.26 14.49
N VAL A 376 -5.92 -9.31 15.08
CA VAL A 376 -6.01 -9.18 16.55
C VAL A 376 -6.64 -10.43 17.16
N GLN A 377 -7.70 -10.96 16.55
CA GLN A 377 -8.33 -12.20 16.96
C GLN A 377 -7.38 -13.39 16.83
N ASN A 378 -6.68 -13.53 15.70
CA ASN A 378 -5.67 -14.57 15.49
C ASN A 378 -4.57 -14.52 16.55
N GLY A 379 -4.08 -13.34 16.91
CA GLY A 379 -3.12 -13.17 18.00
C GLY A 379 -3.66 -13.60 19.37
N ARG A 380 -4.95 -13.36 19.65
CA ARG A 380 -5.61 -13.84 20.87
C ARG A 380 -5.75 -15.36 20.87
N LEU A 381 -6.15 -15.96 19.75
CA LEU A 381 -6.27 -17.42 19.60
C LEU A 381 -4.91 -18.10 19.75
N PHE A 382 -3.85 -17.55 19.14
CA PHE A 382 -2.49 -18.07 19.31
C PHE A 382 -2.05 -18.07 20.78
N ARG A 383 -2.29 -16.98 21.52
CA ARG A 383 -1.98 -16.93 22.96
C ARG A 383 -2.78 -17.95 23.77
N LEU A 384 -4.04 -18.19 23.41
CA LEU A 384 -4.87 -19.22 24.05
C LEU A 384 -4.31 -20.63 23.77
N LEU A 385 -3.95 -20.91 22.52
CA LEU A 385 -3.33 -22.17 22.12
C LEU A 385 -1.99 -22.40 22.81
N ALA A 386 -1.16 -21.36 22.95
CA ALA A 386 0.10 -21.44 23.69
C ALA A 386 -0.13 -21.79 25.17
N LYS A 387 -1.14 -21.18 25.81
CA LYS A 387 -1.53 -21.53 27.19
C LYS A 387 -2.02 -22.97 27.30
N LEU A 388 -2.89 -23.40 26.39
CA LEU A 388 -3.40 -24.77 26.34
C LEU A 388 -2.26 -25.79 26.16
N GLY A 389 -1.33 -25.51 25.24
CA GLY A 389 -0.15 -26.33 24.99
C GLY A 389 0.85 -26.36 26.16
N THR A 390 0.89 -25.31 26.99
CA THR A 390 1.74 -25.28 28.20
C THR A 390 1.16 -26.14 29.35
N ILE A 391 -0.16 -26.36 29.33
CA ILE A 391 -0.85 -27.18 30.33
C ILE A 391 -0.90 -28.63 29.87
N ASN A 392 -1.21 -28.89 28.60
CA ASN A 392 -1.34 -30.25 28.09
C ASN A 392 0.02 -30.97 28.02
N GLU A 393 0.02 -32.25 28.39
CA GLU A 393 1.15 -33.19 28.16
C GLU A 393 2.50 -32.75 28.70
N ARG A 394 2.52 -32.21 29.93
CA ARG A 394 3.77 -31.83 30.60
C ARG A 394 4.72 -33.03 30.75
N PRO A 395 5.99 -32.90 30.36
CA PRO A 395 6.95 -34.00 30.37
C PRO A 395 7.21 -34.54 31.78
N GLU A 396 7.13 -33.69 32.80
CA GLU A 396 7.27 -34.04 34.23
C GLU A 396 6.23 -35.07 34.69
N PHE A 397 5.06 -35.10 34.04
CA PHE A 397 3.94 -35.99 34.36
C PHE A 397 3.68 -37.02 33.26
N GLN A 398 4.57 -37.17 32.28
CA GLN A 398 4.41 -38.10 31.17
C GLN A 398 4.38 -39.57 31.62
N LYS A 399 4.98 -39.87 32.78
CA LYS A 399 4.92 -41.19 33.44
C LYS A 399 3.75 -41.35 34.42
N ASP A 400 3.01 -40.28 34.68
CA ASP A 400 1.81 -40.27 35.51
C ASP A 400 0.57 -40.04 34.62
N PRO A 401 -0.01 -41.12 34.06
CA PRO A 401 -1.20 -41.00 33.22
C PRO A 401 -2.38 -40.37 33.96
N THR A 402 -2.41 -40.40 35.30
CA THR A 402 -3.52 -39.88 36.10
C THR A 402 -3.53 -38.35 36.21
N TRP A 403 -2.39 -37.70 35.94
CA TRP A 403 -2.27 -36.25 36.05
C TRP A 403 -3.24 -35.49 35.12
N SER A 404 -3.45 -36.04 33.91
CA SER A 404 -4.38 -35.50 32.92
C SER A 404 -5.82 -36.01 33.08
N GLU A 405 -6.05 -37.00 33.95
CA GLU A 405 -7.34 -37.69 34.14
C GLU A 405 -8.12 -37.18 35.36
N THR A 406 -7.69 -36.06 35.97
CA THR A 406 -8.29 -35.55 37.20
C THR A 406 -8.76 -34.09 37.07
N GLY A 407 -9.99 -33.82 37.52
CA GLY A 407 -10.57 -32.48 37.63
C GLY A 407 -10.61 -31.67 36.33
N ASP A 408 -10.31 -30.38 36.42
CA ASP A 408 -10.34 -29.45 35.28
C ASP A 408 -9.36 -29.82 34.15
N ARG A 409 -8.29 -30.56 34.47
CA ARG A 409 -7.27 -30.97 33.49
C ARG A 409 -7.81 -32.00 32.51
N TYR A 410 -8.69 -32.88 32.98
CA TYR A 410 -9.38 -33.84 32.14
C TYR A 410 -10.31 -33.14 31.14
N LEU A 411 -11.01 -32.08 31.59
CA LEU A 411 -11.85 -31.28 30.70
C LEU A 411 -11.03 -30.57 29.61
N LEU A 412 -9.85 -30.04 29.96
CA LEU A 412 -8.93 -29.43 28.98
C LEU A 412 -8.37 -30.45 27.98
N LYS A 413 -8.10 -31.68 28.42
CA LYS A 413 -7.69 -32.80 27.56
C LYS A 413 -8.79 -33.16 26.56
N LEU A 414 -10.03 -33.36 27.03
CA LEU A 414 -11.18 -33.63 26.15
C LEU A 414 -11.43 -32.49 25.17
N PHE A 415 -11.31 -31.24 25.62
CA PHE A 415 -11.46 -30.08 24.76
C PHE A 415 -10.39 -30.03 23.66
N ARG A 416 -9.13 -30.32 24.00
CA ARG A 416 -8.05 -30.46 23.00
C ARG A 416 -8.38 -31.53 21.97
N ASP A 417 -8.83 -32.70 22.41
CA ASP A 417 -9.17 -33.81 21.51
C ASP A 417 -10.32 -33.41 20.58
N HIS A 418 -11.34 -32.72 21.11
CA HIS A 418 -12.43 -32.17 20.31
C HIS A 418 -11.97 -31.12 19.28
N LEU A 419 -10.94 -30.34 19.58
CA LEU A 419 -10.40 -29.32 18.68
C LEU A 419 -9.54 -29.93 17.57
N PHE A 420 -8.58 -30.78 17.93
CA PHE A 420 -7.47 -31.17 17.05
C PHE A 420 -7.56 -32.60 16.51
N HIS A 421 -8.29 -33.49 17.18
CA HIS A 421 -8.43 -34.89 16.76
C HIS A 421 -9.77 -35.12 16.05
N GLN A 422 -10.06 -34.25 15.07
CA GLN A 422 -11.28 -34.35 14.27
C GLN A 422 -11.22 -35.55 13.33
N VAL A 423 -12.34 -36.25 13.20
CA VAL A 423 -12.49 -37.41 12.32
C VAL A 423 -13.74 -37.28 11.46
N THR A 424 -13.67 -37.77 10.22
CA THR A 424 -14.81 -37.92 9.31
C THR A 424 -15.74 -39.05 9.75
N GLU A 425 -16.93 -39.16 9.14
CA GLU A 425 -17.85 -40.28 9.36
C GLU A 425 -17.21 -41.65 9.06
N ALA A 426 -16.23 -41.69 8.14
CA ALA A 426 -15.47 -42.89 7.81
C ALA A 426 -14.29 -43.17 8.76
N GLY A 427 -14.11 -42.36 9.81
CA GLY A 427 -13.02 -42.47 10.78
C GLY A 427 -11.66 -41.91 10.31
N ALA A 428 -11.58 -41.37 9.09
CA ALA A 428 -10.35 -40.74 8.60
C ALA A 428 -10.09 -39.39 9.30
N PRO A 429 -8.83 -39.05 9.64
CA PRO A 429 -8.49 -37.77 10.25
C PRO A 429 -8.84 -36.60 9.32
N TRP A 430 -9.37 -35.53 9.90
CA TRP A 430 -9.83 -34.34 9.18
C TRP A 430 -9.30 -33.07 9.84
N ILE A 431 -9.11 -32.01 9.05
CA ILE A 431 -8.72 -30.69 9.55
C ILE A 431 -9.74 -29.67 9.04
N ASP A 432 -10.72 -29.33 9.89
CA ASP A 432 -11.55 -28.14 9.68
C ASP A 432 -11.04 -26.99 10.55
N LEU A 433 -10.43 -26.01 9.90
CA LEU A 433 -9.96 -24.80 10.58
C LEU A 433 -11.13 -23.93 11.06
N SER A 434 -12.28 -23.98 10.40
CA SER A 434 -13.48 -23.24 10.79
C SER A 434 -14.02 -23.72 12.14
N HIS A 435 -14.01 -25.04 12.34
CA HIS A 435 -14.37 -25.68 13.61
C HIS A 435 -13.45 -25.22 14.74
N ILE A 436 -12.13 -25.30 14.51
CA ILE A 436 -11.10 -24.91 15.50
C ILE A 436 -11.29 -23.46 15.91
N ILE A 437 -11.35 -22.56 14.93
CA ILE A 437 -11.47 -21.12 15.19
C ILE A 437 -12.80 -20.79 15.89
N SER A 438 -13.91 -21.38 15.44
CA SER A 438 -15.23 -21.17 16.07
C SER A 438 -15.26 -21.62 17.53
N CYS A 439 -14.69 -22.78 17.85
CA CYS A 439 -14.63 -23.30 19.21
C CYS A 439 -13.73 -22.44 20.11
N LEU A 440 -12.54 -22.05 19.64
CA LEU A 440 -11.64 -21.19 20.40
C LEU A 440 -12.25 -19.79 20.64
N ASN A 441 -12.99 -19.26 19.67
CA ASN A 441 -13.71 -18.00 19.83
C ASN A 441 -14.83 -18.07 20.88
N LYS A 442 -15.51 -19.21 21.00
CA LYS A 442 -16.50 -19.39 22.08
C LYS A 442 -15.84 -19.39 23.44
N VAL A 443 -14.70 -20.06 23.58
CA VAL A 443 -13.95 -20.14 24.85
C VAL A 443 -13.38 -18.79 25.26
N ILE A 444 -12.90 -17.98 24.32
CA ILE A 444 -12.28 -16.69 24.65
C ILE A 444 -13.27 -15.57 25.02
N CYS A 445 -14.56 -15.78 24.72
CA CYS A 445 -15.65 -14.85 25.05
C CYS A 445 -16.29 -15.13 26.42
N ILE A 446 -15.98 -16.27 27.03
CA ILE A 446 -16.34 -16.65 28.40
C ILE A 446 -15.17 -16.26 29.30
#